data_AF-A0A7K8LND0-F1
#
_entry.id   AF-A0A7K8LND0-F1
#
_cell.length_a   1.000
_cell.length_b   1.000
_cell.length_c   1.000
_cell.angle_alpha   90.00
_cell.angle_beta   90.00
_cell.angle_gamma   90.00
#
_symmetry.space_group_name_H-M   'P 1'
#
loop_
_entity.id
_entity.type
_entity.pdbx_description
1 polymer ?
#
loop_
_entity_poly.entity_id
_entity_poly.type
_entity_poly.pdbx_seq_one_letter_code
_entity_poly.pdbx_strand_id
1 'polypeptide(L)'
;MSSKAKRVLPTRPEPPSLEQILADVRGTHPTDPVFVLPAEPCRDHSPCPGSPGLAGQEAAAEERERLYRQSRSYVEMNQRLQESRERLRERREELRQAGTALECSISEMRQKAL
;
A
#
# COMPACT_ATOMS: atom_id res chain seq x y z
N MET A 1 -3.79 -55.14 -1.10
CA MET A 1 -4.91 -54.56 -0.31
C MET A 1 -4.29 -53.81 0.87
N SER A 2 -4.10 -52.49 0.79
CA SER A 2 -3.59 -51.70 1.93
C SER A 2 -4.55 -50.57 2.23
N SER A 3 -5.29 -50.73 3.33
CA SER A 3 -6.30 -49.80 3.84
C SER A 3 -5.62 -48.63 4.55
N LYS A 4 -5.68 -47.43 3.96
CA LYS A 4 -5.28 -46.19 4.64
C LYS A 4 -6.28 -45.90 5.76
N ALA A 5 -5.87 -46.18 7.00
CA ALA A 5 -6.64 -45.78 8.18
C ALA A 5 -6.73 -44.25 8.25
N LYS A 6 -7.96 -43.72 8.23
CA LYS A 6 -8.21 -42.30 8.44
C LYS A 6 -7.88 -41.97 9.90
N ARG A 7 -6.78 -41.27 10.15
CA ARG A 7 -6.46 -40.71 11.47
C ARG A 7 -7.50 -39.63 11.78
N VAL A 8 -8.51 -39.98 12.57
CA VAL A 8 -9.50 -39.02 13.09
C VAL A 8 -8.86 -38.35 14.30
N LEU A 9 -8.67 -37.02 14.24
CA LEU A 9 -8.20 -36.25 15.38
C LEU A 9 -9.28 -36.26 16.47
N PRO A 10 -8.90 -36.31 17.76
CA PRO A 10 -9.87 -36.18 18.83
C PRO A 10 -10.62 -34.85 18.69
N THR A 11 -11.91 -34.88 19.02
CA THR A 11 -12.76 -33.68 18.99
C THR A 11 -12.21 -32.64 19.95
N ARG A 12 -12.26 -31.38 19.54
CA ARG A 12 -11.88 -30.24 20.39
C ARG A 12 -12.72 -30.27 21.67
N PRO A 13 -12.12 -30.07 22.86
CA PRO A 13 -12.89 -29.96 24.09
C PRO A 13 -13.86 -28.78 24.02
N GLU A 14 -14.96 -28.88 24.75
CA GLU A 14 -15.90 -27.78 24.89
C GLU A 14 -15.22 -26.57 25.56
N PRO A 15 -15.60 -25.34 25.17
CA PRO A 15 -15.08 -24.15 25.82
C PRO A 15 -15.51 -24.11 27.30
N PRO A 16 -14.73 -23.45 28.18
CA PRO A 16 -15.09 -23.31 29.57
C PRO A 16 -16.40 -22.55 29.75
N SER A 17 -17.09 -22.85 30.85
CA SER A 17 -18.30 -22.13 31.24
C SER A 17 -17.97 -20.71 31.72
N LEU A 18 -18.96 -19.81 31.67
CA LEU A 18 -18.82 -18.44 32.18
C LEU A 18 -18.42 -18.42 33.67
N GLU A 19 -18.95 -19.36 34.46
CA GLU A 19 -18.66 -19.47 35.89
C GLU A 19 -17.19 -19.77 36.15
N GLN A 20 -16.60 -20.68 35.36
CA GLN A 20 -15.18 -21.01 35.45
C GLN A 20 -14.31 -19.81 35.08
N ILE A 21 -14.66 -19.11 34.01
CA ILE A 21 -13.95 -17.89 33.60
C ILE A 21 -13.98 -16.85 34.72
N LEU A 22 -15.15 -16.62 35.34
CA LEU A 22 -15.27 -15.65 36.43
C LEU A 22 -14.52 -16.08 37.69
N ALA A 23 -14.46 -17.39 37.98
CA ALA A 23 -13.68 -17.92 39.10
C ALA A 23 -12.19 -17.67 38.90
N ASP A 24 -11.67 -17.92 37.69
CA ASP A 24 -10.27 -17.65 37.34
C ASP A 24 -9.93 -16.17 37.50
N VAL A 25 -10.76 -15.29 36.92
CA VAL A 25 -10.62 -13.82 37.04
C VAL A 25 -10.62 -13.36 38.51
N ARG A 26 -11.49 -13.92 39.35
CA ARG A 26 -11.56 -13.57 40.78
C ARG A 26 -10.39 -14.12 41.60
N GLY A 27 -9.87 -15.29 41.22
CA GLY A 27 -8.73 -15.92 41.89
C GLY A 27 -7.38 -15.35 41.47
N THR A 28 -7.37 -14.47 40.47
CA THR A 28 -6.15 -13.90 39.92
C THR A 28 -5.50 -12.90 40.88
N HIS A 29 -4.16 -12.90 40.92
CA HIS A 29 -3.42 -11.99 41.80
C HIS A 29 -3.60 -10.52 41.36
N PRO A 30 -3.64 -9.54 42.28
CA PRO A 30 -3.76 -8.11 41.93
C PRO A 30 -2.62 -7.56 41.05
N THR A 31 -1.49 -8.26 40.99
CA THR A 31 -0.32 -7.92 40.16
C THR A 31 -0.30 -8.70 38.84
N ASP A 32 -1.36 -9.44 38.52
CA ASP A 32 -1.45 -10.18 37.27
C ASP A 32 -1.60 -9.21 36.07
N PRO A 33 -0.89 -9.44 34.96
CA PRO A 33 -0.99 -8.63 33.74
C PRO A 33 -2.41 -8.42 33.19
N VAL A 34 -3.38 -9.29 33.51
CA VAL A 34 -4.79 -9.12 33.14
C VAL A 34 -5.41 -7.89 33.81
N PHE A 35 -4.95 -7.55 35.02
CA PHE A 35 -5.46 -6.44 35.84
C PHE A 35 -4.50 -5.26 35.90
N VAL A 36 -3.21 -5.51 35.69
CA VAL A 36 -2.25 -4.46 35.38
C VAL A 36 -2.49 -4.09 33.92
N LEU A 37 -3.46 -3.20 33.69
CA LEU A 37 -3.51 -2.45 32.43
C LEU A 37 -2.07 -2.01 32.14
N PRO A 38 -1.51 -2.29 30.95
CA PRO A 38 -0.27 -1.66 30.57
C PRO A 38 -0.54 -0.18 30.76
N ALA A 39 0.20 0.47 31.67
CA ALA A 39 0.13 1.90 31.79
C ALA A 39 0.22 2.43 30.35
N GLU A 40 -0.81 3.18 29.90
CA GLU A 40 -0.77 4.02 28.69
C GLU A 40 0.68 4.38 28.46
N PRO A 41 1.35 3.90 27.39
CA PRO A 41 2.78 3.60 27.38
C PRO A 41 3.51 4.74 28.07
N CYS A 42 3.78 4.54 29.35
CA CYS A 42 4.58 5.48 30.09
C CYS A 42 5.88 5.43 29.33
N ARG A 43 6.36 6.59 28.87
CA ARG A 43 7.56 6.74 28.04
C ARG A 43 8.85 6.33 28.78
N ASP A 44 8.74 5.38 29.68
CA ASP A 44 9.80 4.78 30.47
C ASP A 44 10.09 3.42 29.85
N HIS A 45 11.00 3.50 28.89
CA HIS A 45 11.63 2.41 28.19
C HIS A 45 12.17 1.35 29.16
N SER A 46 11.47 0.23 29.29
CA SER A 46 12.09 -1.06 29.60
C SER A 46 12.15 -1.86 28.30
N PRO A 47 13.34 -2.13 27.74
CA PRO A 47 13.46 -2.74 26.42
C PRO A 47 13.09 -4.23 26.47
N CYS A 48 12.00 -4.60 25.80
CA CYS A 48 11.76 -6.00 25.45
C CYS A 48 12.86 -6.48 24.48
N PRO A 49 13.50 -7.64 24.73
CA PRO A 49 14.54 -8.17 23.85
C PRO A 49 13.89 -8.68 22.56
N GLY A 50 13.84 -7.83 21.53
CA GLY A 50 13.33 -8.20 20.21
C GLY A 50 12.48 -7.14 19.50
N SER A 51 12.11 -6.05 20.18
CA SER A 51 11.48 -4.90 19.52
C SER A 51 12.57 -3.99 18.96
N PRO A 52 12.46 -3.48 17.71
CA PRO A 52 13.33 -2.39 17.27
C PRO A 52 13.19 -1.27 18.30
N GLY A 53 14.30 -0.86 18.94
CA GLY A 53 14.26 0.27 19.88
C GLY A 53 13.69 1.52 19.20
N LEU A 54 13.29 2.53 19.97
CA LEU A 54 12.71 3.78 19.43
C LEU A 54 13.44 4.31 18.20
N ALA A 55 14.78 4.31 18.22
CA ALA A 55 15.61 4.74 17.09
C ALA A 55 15.42 3.90 15.82
N GLY A 56 15.18 2.59 15.94
CA GLY A 56 14.87 1.72 14.80
C GLY A 56 13.45 1.95 14.25
N GLN A 57 12.53 2.38 15.11
CA GLN A 57 11.16 2.71 14.71
C GLN A 57 11.07 4.09 14.04
N GLU A 58 11.84 5.07 14.50
CA GLU A 58 12.02 6.38 13.87
C GLU A 58 12.68 6.24 12.49
N ALA A 59 13.79 5.49 12.38
CA ALA A 59 14.44 5.24 11.10
C ALA A 59 13.50 4.56 10.08
N ALA A 60 12.67 3.61 10.54
CA ALA A 60 11.68 2.97 9.68
C ALA A 60 10.57 3.93 9.23
N ALA A 61 10.19 4.90 10.07
CA ALA A 61 9.22 5.94 9.74
C ALA A 61 9.80 6.94 8.72
N GLU A 62 11.04 7.38 8.92
CA GLU A 62 11.77 8.25 8.00
C GLU A 62 11.92 7.61 6.61
N GLU A 63 12.24 6.31 6.57
CA GLU A 63 12.33 5.56 5.31
C GLU A 63 10.97 5.47 4.60
N ARG A 64 9.89 5.18 5.33
CA ARG A 64 8.53 5.17 4.76
C ARG A 64 8.15 6.53 4.20
N GLU A 65 8.46 7.61 4.91
CA GLU A 65 8.15 8.94 4.44
C GLU A 65 8.99 9.33 3.22
N ARG A 66 10.27 8.95 3.18
CA ARG A 66 11.13 9.12 1.99
C ARG A 66 10.54 8.42 0.78
N LEU A 67 10.12 7.16 0.91
CA LEU A 67 9.51 6.38 -0.16
C LEU A 67 8.17 6.99 -0.60
N TYR A 68 7.36 7.48 0.33
CA TYR A 68 6.11 8.16 0.00
C TYR A 68 6.35 9.44 -0.82
N ARG A 69 7.28 10.29 -0.39
CA ARG A 69 7.66 11.50 -1.13
C ARG A 69 8.20 11.17 -2.53
N GLN A 70 9.01 10.13 -2.64
CA GLN A 70 9.54 9.65 -3.91
C GLN A 70 8.41 9.17 -4.85
N SER A 71 7.51 8.32 -4.35
CA SER A 71 6.36 7.83 -5.12
C SER A 71 5.48 8.99 -5.60
N ARG A 72 5.19 9.95 -4.72
CA ARG A 72 4.43 11.16 -5.05
C ARG A 72 5.09 11.98 -6.16
N SER A 73 6.40 12.16 -6.11
CA SER A 73 7.17 12.87 -7.15
C SER A 73 7.06 12.16 -8.51
N TYR A 74 7.17 10.83 -8.53
CA TYR A 74 7.03 10.06 -9.77
C TYR A 74 5.63 10.17 -10.37
N VAL A 75 4.58 10.12 -9.55
CA VAL A 75 3.19 10.27 -10.01
C VAL A 75 2.98 11.66 -10.62
N GLU A 76 3.47 12.70 -9.96
CA GLU A 76 3.36 14.08 -10.46
C GLU A 76 4.14 14.27 -11.77
N MET A 77 5.35 13.74 -11.87
CA MET A 77 6.13 13.78 -13.10
C MET A 77 5.41 13.03 -14.23
N ASN A 78 4.81 11.87 -13.94
CA ASN A 78 4.08 11.10 -14.94
C ASN A 78 2.87 11.88 -15.48
N GLN A 79 2.12 12.56 -14.61
CA GLN A 79 1.01 13.43 -15.02
C GLN A 79 1.49 14.53 -15.97
N ARG A 80 2.57 15.24 -15.63
CA ARG A 80 3.15 16.28 -16.50
C ARG A 80 3.59 15.73 -17.86
N LEU A 81 4.16 14.53 -17.88
CA LEU A 81 4.55 13.85 -19.13
C LEU A 81 3.34 13.47 -19.98
N GLN A 82 2.26 13.00 -19.35
CA GLN A 82 1.01 12.69 -20.06
C GLN A 82 0.41 13.94 -20.70
N GLU A 83 0.32 15.05 -19.96
CA GLU A 83 -0.14 16.33 -20.50
C GLU A 83 0.71 16.81 -21.68
N SER A 84 2.03 16.75 -21.54
CA SER A 84 2.96 17.12 -22.62
C SER A 84 2.77 16.23 -23.86
N ARG A 85 2.57 14.93 -23.66
CA ARG A 85 2.33 13.98 -24.75
C ARG A 85 1.04 14.29 -25.50
N GLU A 86 -0.05 14.61 -24.81
CA GLU A 86 -1.31 14.96 -25.46
C GLU A 86 -1.19 16.28 -26.23
N ARG A 87 -0.56 17.31 -25.65
CA ARG A 87 -0.28 18.57 -26.36
C ARG A 87 0.56 18.36 -27.63
N LEU A 88 1.58 17.51 -27.55
CA LEU A 88 2.40 17.19 -28.71
C LEU A 88 1.61 16.44 -29.78
N ARG A 89 0.71 15.55 -29.37
CA ARG A 89 -0.19 14.82 -30.28
C ARG A 89 -1.14 15.77 -31.00
N GLU A 90 -1.75 16.71 -30.30
CA GLU A 90 -2.60 17.76 -30.89
C GLU A 90 -1.83 18.57 -31.92
N ARG A 91 -0.65 19.08 -31.55
CA ARG A 91 0.18 19.88 -32.46
C ARG A 91 0.63 19.11 -33.70
N ARG A 92 0.92 17.81 -33.55
CA ARG A 92 1.25 16.93 -34.68
C ARG A 92 0.07 16.80 -35.64
N GLU A 93 -1.15 16.66 -35.14
CA GLU A 93 -2.33 16.53 -36.01
C GLU A 93 -2.62 17.85 -36.74
N GLU A 94 -2.50 19.01 -36.07
CA GLU A 94 -2.61 20.32 -36.71
C GLU A 94 -1.62 20.48 -37.88
N LEU A 95 -0.35 20.12 -37.64
CA LEU A 95 0.69 20.17 -38.68
C LEU A 95 0.38 19.21 -39.83
N ARG A 96 -0.16 18.02 -39.54
CA ARG A 96 -0.55 17.06 -40.57
C ARG A 96 -1.67 17.62 -41.45
N GLN A 97 -2.70 18.21 -40.84
CA GLN A 97 -3.80 18.84 -41.57
C GLN A 97 -3.31 20.01 -42.43
N ALA A 98 -2.50 20.91 -41.86
CA ALA A 98 -1.91 22.02 -42.60
C ALA A 98 -1.05 21.53 -43.78
N GLY A 99 -0.27 20.45 -43.60
CA GLY A 99 0.48 19.80 -44.66
C GLY A 99 -0.40 19.28 -45.79
N THR A 100 -1.47 18.55 -45.46
CA THR A 100 -2.41 18.04 -46.47
C THR A 100 -3.10 19.17 -47.25
N ALA A 101 -3.53 20.24 -46.57
CA ALA A 101 -4.13 21.39 -47.21
C ALA A 101 -3.16 22.10 -48.17
N LEU A 102 -1.89 22.20 -47.78
CA LEU A 102 -0.83 22.75 -48.62
C LEU A 102 -0.60 21.90 -49.87
N GLU A 103 -0.54 20.57 -49.73
CA GLU A 103 -0.38 19.64 -50.86
C GLU A 103 -1.54 19.73 -51.85
N CYS A 104 -2.79 19.85 -51.36
CA CYS A 104 -3.96 20.10 -52.20
C CYS A 104 -3.82 21.43 -52.97
N SER A 105 -3.49 22.52 -52.27
CA SER A 105 -3.31 23.84 -52.88
C SER A 105 -2.21 23.85 -53.96
N ILE A 106 -1.07 23.20 -53.70
CA ILE A 106 0.01 23.06 -54.69
C ILE A 106 -0.47 22.26 -55.91
N SER A 107 -1.23 21.20 -55.70
CA SER A 107 -1.74 20.36 -56.80
C SER A 107 -2.73 21.14 -57.68
N GLU A 108 -3.62 21.93 -57.08
CA GLU A 108 -4.54 22.81 -57.80
C GLU A 108 -3.79 23.89 -58.60
N MET A 109 -2.78 24.53 -58.01
CA MET A 109 -1.96 25.52 -58.72
C MET A 109 -1.23 24.89 -59.91
N ARG A 110 -0.69 23.68 -59.77
CA ARG A 110 -0.06 22.94 -60.87
C ARG A 110 -1.04 22.63 -62.00
N GLN A 111 -2.28 22.26 -61.67
CA GLN A 111 -3.32 22.02 -62.69
C GLN A 111 -3.72 23.29 -63.42
N LYS A 112 -3.82 24.43 -62.72
CA LYS A 112 -4.17 25.73 -63.32
C LYS A 112 -3.06 26.36 -64.14
N ALA A 113 -1.80 25.93 -63.92
CA ALA A 113 -0.63 26.41 -64.65
C ALA A 113 -0.30 25.58 -65.91
N LEU A 114 -1.02 24.47 -66.12
CA LEU A 114 -1.04 23.68 -67.35
C LEU A 114 -2.18 24.15 -68.26
#